data_AF-A0A7Y3GKQ0-F1
#
_entry.id   AF-A0A7Y3GKQ0-F1
#
_cell.length_a   1.000
_cell.length_b   1.000
_cell.length_c   1.000
_cell.angle_alpha   90.00
_cell.angle_beta   90.00
_cell.angle_gamma   90.00
#
_symmetry.space_group_name_H-M   'P 1'
#
loop_
_entity.id
_entity.type
_entity.pdbx_description
1 polymer ?
#
loop_
_entity_poly.entity_id
_entity_poly.type
_entity_poly.pdbx_seq_one_letter_code
_entity_poly.pdbx_strand_id
1 'polypeptide(L)'
;MKPGHKYNSDSLTKRIGKFHLRNKTVLIPEMNRIAAHLMAATFRSFGSNAIVLQTYKGLDLGKKYTSGKECFPCQITLGDILLFLKTEQERLGAVFDPENYLYFLPESDGPCRFGMYNQFQRIVLDSLPVLDKVKIVSITAKDGYSLDGVIEQDRVLDFRKASYIA
;
A
#
# COMPACT_ATOMS: atom_id res chain seq x y z
N MET A 1 -12.94 28.50 5.17
CA MET A 1 -11.53 28.44 4.73
C MET A 1 -10.99 27.06 5.12
N LYS A 2 -10.76 26.16 4.16
CA LYS A 2 -10.14 24.86 4.48
C LYS A 2 -8.68 25.12 4.90
N PRO A 3 -8.18 24.55 6.00
CA PRO A 3 -6.80 24.76 6.42
C PRO A 3 -5.88 24.29 5.30
N GLY A 4 -4.96 25.16 4.88
CA GLY A 4 -3.99 24.87 3.83
C GLY A 4 -3.15 23.69 4.24
N HIS A 5 -3.29 22.58 3.51
CA HIS A 5 -2.49 21.38 3.72
C HIS A 5 -1.04 21.70 3.34
N LYS A 6 -0.15 21.72 4.34
CA LYS A 6 1.29 21.91 4.08
C LYS A 6 1.81 20.64 3.41
N TYR A 7 2.00 20.71 2.09
CA TYR A 7 2.65 19.64 1.32
C TYR A 7 4.04 19.38 1.88
N ASN A 8 4.25 18.19 2.45
CA ASN A 8 5.53 17.78 2.99
C ASN A 8 6.23 16.83 2.01
N SER A 9 7.09 17.39 1.15
CA SER A 9 7.85 16.59 0.15
C SER A 9 8.70 15.48 0.77
N ASP A 10 9.10 15.62 2.03
CA ASP A 10 9.86 14.60 2.76
C ASP A 10 9.06 13.32 3.03
N SER A 11 7.72 13.39 3.07
CA SER A 11 6.92 12.18 3.33
C SER A 11 7.00 11.21 2.16
N LEU A 12 7.04 11.72 0.92
CA LEU A 12 7.10 10.90 -0.29
C LEU A 12 8.37 10.05 -0.33
N THR A 13 9.49 10.59 0.18
CA THR A 13 10.77 9.87 0.23
C THR A 13 10.92 9.00 1.48
N LYS A 14 10.26 9.33 2.61
CA LYS A 14 10.41 8.59 3.87
C LYS A 14 9.34 7.52 4.11
N ARG A 15 8.15 7.66 3.51
CA ARG A 15 6.97 6.80 3.77
C ARG A 15 6.58 5.95 2.56
N ILE A 16 7.22 6.14 1.40
CA ILE A 16 7.15 5.24 0.24
C ILE A 16 8.53 4.61 0.05
N GLY A 17 8.59 3.30 -0.09
CA GLY A 17 9.85 2.61 -0.36
C GLY A 17 9.84 1.16 0.04
N LYS A 18 11.03 0.60 0.27
CA LYS A 18 11.20 -0.79 0.71
C LYS A 18 11.24 -0.85 2.23
N PHE A 19 10.33 -1.61 2.82
CA PHE A 19 10.22 -1.80 4.27
C PHE A 19 10.05 -3.27 4.59
N HIS A 20 10.67 -3.72 5.69
CA HIS A 20 10.54 -5.10 6.18
C HIS A 20 9.08 -5.44 6.52
N LEU A 21 8.57 -6.52 5.94
CA LEU A 21 7.18 -6.94 6.08
C LEU A 21 6.89 -7.74 7.37
N ARG A 22 7.93 -8.32 7.98
CA ARG A 22 7.77 -9.26 9.08
C ARG A 22 7.11 -8.62 10.30
N ASN A 23 6.20 -9.37 10.93
CA ASN A 23 5.41 -8.94 12.09
C ASN A 23 4.54 -7.69 11.83
N LYS A 24 4.30 -7.32 10.57
CA LYS A 24 3.40 -6.23 10.19
C LYS A 24 2.16 -6.77 9.49
N THR A 25 1.09 -5.98 9.51
CA THR A 25 -0.10 -6.26 8.70
C THR A 25 0.10 -5.63 7.33
N VAL A 26 0.19 -6.46 6.29
CA VAL A 26 0.47 -6.03 4.92
C VAL A 26 -0.84 -6.00 4.13
N LEU A 27 -1.29 -4.82 3.76
CA LEU A 27 -2.53 -4.59 3.04
C LEU A 27 -2.23 -4.59 1.54
N ILE A 28 -2.89 -5.48 0.79
CA ILE A 28 -2.68 -5.67 -0.65
C ILE A 28 -3.98 -5.33 -1.38
N PRO A 29 -3.99 -4.39 -2.33
CA PRO A 29 -5.16 -4.14 -3.15
C PRO A 29 -5.41 -5.32 -4.10
N GLU A 30 -6.65 -5.79 -4.22
CA GLU A 30 -7.02 -6.86 -5.15
C GLU A 30 -7.16 -6.33 -6.59
N MET A 31 -6.05 -5.91 -7.20
CA MET A 31 -6.03 -5.47 -8.60
C MET A 31 -6.14 -6.65 -9.57
N ASN A 32 -5.67 -7.83 -9.14
CA ASN A 32 -5.85 -9.11 -9.82
C ASN A 32 -6.09 -10.18 -8.75
N ARG A 33 -7.15 -10.97 -8.90
CA ARG A 33 -7.54 -11.96 -7.90
C ARG A 33 -6.49 -13.05 -7.67
N ILE A 34 -5.86 -13.58 -8.72
CA ILE A 34 -4.88 -14.66 -8.56
C ILE A 34 -3.60 -14.10 -7.95
N ALA A 35 -3.02 -13.08 -8.60
CA ALA A 35 -1.74 -12.51 -8.19
C ALA A 35 -1.78 -11.91 -6.78
N ALA A 36 -2.85 -11.18 -6.41
CA ALA A 36 -2.95 -10.56 -5.09
C ALA A 36 -3.02 -11.61 -3.98
N HIS A 37 -3.81 -12.67 -4.15
CA HIS A 37 -3.96 -13.73 -3.15
C HIS A 37 -2.71 -14.60 -3.05
N LEU A 38 -2.03 -14.84 -4.16
CA LEU A 38 -0.79 -15.60 -4.19
C LEU A 38 0.36 -14.82 -3.55
N MET A 39 0.51 -13.53 -3.86
CA MET A 39 1.41 -12.62 -3.16
C MET A 39 1.13 -12.57 -1.66
N ALA A 40 -0.14 -12.48 -1.26
CA ALA A 40 -0.52 -12.50 0.16
C ALA A 40 -0.14 -13.83 0.83
N ALA A 41 -0.34 -14.96 0.16
CA ALA A 41 0.04 -16.27 0.67
C ALA A 41 1.56 -16.37 0.87
N THR A 42 2.34 -15.90 -0.11
CA THR A 42 3.79 -15.82 -0.01
C THR A 42 4.20 -14.91 1.15
N PHE A 43 3.70 -13.68 1.22
CA PHE A 43 4.02 -12.78 2.34
C PHE A 43 3.70 -13.39 3.71
N ARG A 44 2.63 -14.18 3.84
CA ARG A 44 2.32 -14.93 5.07
C ARG A 44 3.35 -16.00 5.39
N SER A 45 3.84 -16.76 4.40
CA SER A 45 4.90 -17.75 4.63
C SER A 45 6.24 -17.13 5.06
N PHE A 46 6.41 -15.83 4.86
CA PHE A 46 7.58 -15.07 5.32
C PHE A 46 7.33 -14.27 6.62
N GLY A 47 6.22 -14.52 7.33
CA GLY A 47 6.01 -14.03 8.70
C GLY A 47 5.34 -12.65 8.79
N SER A 48 4.65 -12.22 7.74
CA SER A 48 3.76 -11.05 7.80
C SER A 48 2.30 -11.48 7.91
N ASN A 49 1.44 -10.59 8.40
CA ASN A 49 0.00 -10.76 8.37
C ASN A 49 -0.56 -10.11 7.09
N ALA A 50 -0.37 -10.74 5.93
CA ALA A 50 -0.81 -10.18 4.66
C ALA A 50 -2.30 -10.42 4.40
N ILE A 51 -3.02 -9.33 4.11
CA ILE A 51 -4.46 -9.27 3.91
C ILE A 51 -4.73 -8.68 2.51
N VAL A 52 -5.49 -9.41 1.70
CA VAL A 52 -6.03 -8.88 0.45
C VAL A 52 -7.29 -8.07 0.77
N LEU A 53 -7.30 -6.81 0.37
CA LEU A 53 -8.44 -5.92 0.57
C LEU A 53 -9.59 -6.31 -0.34
N GLN A 54 -10.82 -6.23 0.17
CA GLN A 54 -12.01 -6.40 -0.68
C GLN A 54 -12.08 -5.26 -1.68
N THR A 55 -12.16 -5.61 -2.97
CA THR A 55 -12.24 -4.62 -4.04
C THR A 55 -13.59 -3.92 -4.07
N TYR A 56 -13.61 -2.65 -4.46
CA TYR A 56 -14.82 -1.87 -4.76
C TYR A 56 -15.73 -1.57 -3.56
N LYS A 57 -15.23 -1.73 -2.33
CA LYS A 57 -16.01 -1.45 -1.12
C LYS A 57 -15.94 0.02 -0.73
N GLY A 58 -14.84 0.70 -1.03
CA GLY A 58 -14.59 2.08 -0.65
C GLY A 58 -14.76 3.11 -1.76
N LEU A 59 -15.40 2.78 -2.89
CA LEU A 59 -15.41 3.66 -4.08
C LEU A 59 -15.87 5.09 -3.78
N ASP A 60 -16.93 5.26 -2.99
CA ASP A 60 -17.43 6.61 -2.63
C ASP A 60 -16.42 7.40 -1.82
N LEU A 61 -15.60 6.71 -1.02
CA LEU A 61 -14.52 7.34 -0.27
C LEU A 61 -13.36 7.70 -1.20
N GLY A 62 -12.99 6.82 -2.13
CA GLY A 62 -12.00 7.12 -3.16
C GLY A 62 -12.37 8.34 -3.99
N LYS A 63 -13.63 8.40 -4.47
CA LYS A 63 -14.17 9.53 -5.24
C LYS A 63 -14.09 10.87 -4.50
N LYS A 64 -14.19 10.89 -3.17
CA LYS A 64 -14.08 12.13 -2.37
C LYS A 64 -12.69 12.77 -2.42
N TYR A 65 -11.64 11.99 -2.67
CA TYR A 65 -10.25 12.46 -2.70
C TYR A 65 -9.66 12.53 -4.11
N THR A 66 -10.41 12.13 -5.13
CA THR A 66 -9.97 12.11 -6.53
C THR A 66 -10.71 13.14 -7.36
N SER A 67 -10.07 13.65 -8.42
CA SER A 67 -10.67 14.64 -9.32
C SER A 67 -11.40 14.03 -10.51
N GLY A 68 -11.25 12.72 -10.73
CA GLY A 68 -11.74 12.01 -11.91
C GLY A 68 -10.75 12.00 -13.08
N LYS A 69 -9.60 12.67 -12.93
CA LYS A 69 -8.49 12.63 -13.90
C LYS A 69 -7.55 11.45 -13.68
N GLU A 70 -7.64 10.83 -12.51
CA GLU A 70 -6.91 9.63 -12.13
C GLU A 70 -7.54 8.40 -12.79
N CYS A 71 -6.73 7.38 -13.09
CA CYS A 71 -7.24 6.11 -13.57
C CYS A 71 -8.27 5.51 -12.59
N PHE A 72 -9.31 4.87 -13.12
CA PHE A 72 -10.37 4.28 -12.30
C PHE A 72 -9.87 3.29 -11.23
N PRO A 73 -8.89 2.40 -11.50
CA PRO A 73 -8.31 1.55 -10.45
C PRO A 73 -7.62 2.32 -9.32
N CYS A 74 -7.13 3.53 -9.56
CA CYS A 74 -6.58 4.38 -8.48
C CYS A 74 -7.67 4.77 -7.49
N GLN A 75 -8.86 5.14 -8.01
CA GLN A 75 -10.00 5.53 -7.18
C GLN A 75 -10.50 4.36 -6.34
N ILE A 76 -10.56 3.16 -6.95
CA ILE A 76 -10.96 1.92 -6.25
C ILE A 76 -9.96 1.61 -5.14
N THR A 77 -8.68 1.46 -5.47
CA THR A 77 -7.67 1.02 -4.50
C THR A 77 -7.48 2.03 -3.37
N LEU A 78 -7.52 3.33 -3.66
CA LEU A 78 -7.54 4.39 -2.64
C LEU A 78 -8.77 4.30 -1.74
N GLY A 79 -9.95 4.07 -2.33
CA GLY A 79 -11.17 3.89 -1.57
C GLY A 79 -11.09 2.71 -0.60
N ASP A 80 -10.64 1.57 -1.09
CA ASP A 80 -10.60 0.32 -0.32
C ASP A 80 -9.60 0.39 0.84
N ILE A 81 -8.41 0.96 0.64
CA ILE A 81 -7.44 1.16 1.74
C ILE A 81 -7.96 2.15 2.79
N LEU A 82 -8.58 3.25 2.36
CA LEU A 82 -9.13 4.24 3.29
C LEU A 82 -10.30 3.67 4.09
N LEU A 83 -11.16 2.88 3.46
CA LEU A 83 -12.28 2.22 4.13
C LEU A 83 -11.76 1.24 5.17
N PHE A 84 -10.83 0.36 4.77
CA PHE A 84 -10.24 -0.64 5.66
C PHE A 84 -9.62 0.00 6.90
N LEU A 85 -8.74 1.00 6.71
CA LEU A 85 -8.04 1.64 7.83
C LEU A 85 -8.99 2.37 8.77
N LYS A 86 -10.05 2.99 8.25
CA LYS A 86 -11.08 3.64 9.09
C LYS A 86 -11.85 2.62 9.92
N THR A 87 -12.34 1.55 9.29
CA THR A 87 -13.04 0.48 10.01
C THR A 87 -12.15 -0.15 11.07
N GLU A 88 -10.87 -0.34 10.77
CA GLU A 88 -9.91 -0.90 11.70
C GLU A 88 -9.58 0.03 12.86
N GLN A 89 -9.48 1.35 12.59
CA GLN A 89 -9.35 2.38 13.60
C GLN A 89 -10.57 2.42 14.53
N GLU A 90 -11.78 2.32 13.99
CA GLU A 90 -13.02 2.26 14.77
C GLU A 90 -13.08 0.99 15.63
N ARG A 91 -12.68 -0.15 15.07
CA ARG A 91 -12.68 -1.46 15.76
C ARG A 91 -11.67 -1.53 16.90
N LEU A 92 -10.48 -0.96 16.71
CA LEU A 92 -9.38 -1.02 17.68
C LEU A 92 -9.37 0.18 18.65
N GLY A 93 -9.98 1.31 18.28
CA GLY A 93 -10.03 2.50 19.11
C GLY A 93 -8.64 2.96 19.55
N ALA A 94 -8.43 3.07 20.86
CA ALA A 94 -7.19 3.61 21.43
C ALA A 94 -5.93 2.73 21.17
N VAL A 95 -6.10 1.44 20.86
CA VAL A 95 -4.96 0.55 20.56
C VAL A 95 -4.62 0.50 19.06
N PHE A 96 -5.30 1.27 18.22
CA PHE A 96 -4.97 1.37 16.80
C PHE A 96 -3.61 2.03 16.61
N ASP A 97 -2.67 1.28 16.04
CA ASP A 97 -1.36 1.80 15.63
C ASP A 97 -1.22 1.78 14.08
N PRO A 98 -1.27 2.93 13.40
CA PRO A 98 -1.09 3.01 11.95
C PRO A 98 0.29 2.51 11.49
N GLU A 99 1.32 2.53 12.34
CA GLU A 99 2.67 2.06 11.99
C GLU A 99 2.77 0.52 11.97
N ASN A 100 1.74 -0.18 12.45
CA ASN A 100 1.62 -1.63 12.31
C ASN A 100 1.14 -2.06 10.90
N TYR A 101 0.61 -1.13 10.11
CA TYR A 101 0.08 -1.39 8.78
C TYR A 101 1.05 -0.93 7.70
N LEU A 102 1.28 -1.81 6.73
CA LEU A 102 2.05 -1.55 5.52
C LEU A 102 1.12 -1.73 4.32
N TYR A 103 1.02 -0.74 3.45
CA TYR A 103 0.24 -0.86 2.22
C TYR A 103 1.16 -1.23 1.06
N PHE A 104 1.01 -2.44 0.53
CA PHE A 104 1.83 -2.92 -0.57
C PHE A 104 1.23 -2.47 -1.90
N LEU A 105 1.91 -1.52 -2.56
CA LEU A 105 1.49 -0.97 -3.83
C LEU A 105 2.73 -0.83 -4.73
N PRO A 106 2.98 -1.82 -5.61
CA PRO A 106 4.09 -1.75 -6.54
C PRO A 106 3.88 -0.62 -7.55
N GLU A 107 4.96 -0.20 -8.20
CA GLU A 107 4.92 0.82 -9.25
C GLU A 107 5.52 0.29 -10.56
N SER A 108 5.14 0.92 -11.67
CA SER A 108 5.80 0.73 -12.96
C SER A 108 6.58 2.00 -13.29
N ASP A 109 7.71 1.84 -13.97
CA ASP A 109 8.46 2.97 -14.52
C ASP A 109 7.79 3.49 -15.81
N GLY A 110 8.20 4.70 -16.24
CA GLY A 110 7.72 5.40 -17.43
C GLY A 110 6.51 6.31 -17.19
N PRO A 111 5.93 6.93 -18.24
CA PRO A 111 4.80 7.87 -18.14
C PRO A 111 3.46 7.20 -17.77
N CYS A 112 3.52 6.01 -17.16
CA CYS A 112 2.36 5.25 -16.77
C CYS A 112 1.67 5.89 -15.57
N ARG A 113 0.34 6.09 -15.66
CA ARG A 113 -0.46 6.58 -14.53
C ARG A 113 -0.36 5.68 -13.30
N PHE A 114 -0.10 4.38 -13.48
CA PHE A 114 0.11 3.43 -12.37
C PHE A 114 1.34 3.78 -11.54
N GLY A 115 2.44 4.25 -12.16
CA GLY A 115 3.65 4.69 -11.44
C GLY A 115 3.40 5.83 -10.46
N MET A 116 2.31 6.58 -10.63
CA MET A 116 1.93 7.69 -9.76
C MET A 116 0.95 7.30 -8.65
N TYR A 117 0.45 6.05 -8.60
CA TYR A 117 -0.56 5.68 -7.62
C TYR A 117 -0.02 5.79 -6.19
N ASN A 118 1.18 5.28 -5.92
CA ASN A 118 1.74 5.34 -4.57
C ASN A 118 1.97 6.78 -4.10
N GLN A 119 2.45 7.67 -4.98
CA GLN A 119 2.67 9.09 -4.69
C GLN A 119 1.35 9.79 -4.39
N PHE A 120 0.35 9.61 -5.26
CA PHE A 120 -0.96 10.22 -5.07
C PHE A 120 -1.65 9.72 -3.80
N GLN A 121 -1.67 8.40 -3.59
CA GLN A 121 -2.30 7.81 -2.40
C GLN A 121 -1.56 8.21 -1.13
N ARG A 122 -0.22 8.39 -1.18
CA ARG A 122 0.55 8.95 -0.06
C ARG A 122 0.12 10.37 0.28
N ILE A 123 -0.03 11.25 -0.71
CA ILE A 123 -0.53 12.62 -0.50
C ILE A 123 -1.89 12.60 0.19
N VAL A 124 -2.78 11.69 -0.22
CA VAL A 124 -4.11 11.56 0.41
C VAL A 124 -4.00 11.03 1.84
N LEU A 125 -3.18 10.01 2.09
CA LEU A 125 -3.00 9.46 3.44
C LEU A 125 -2.36 10.48 4.39
N ASP A 126 -1.39 11.26 3.94
CA ASP A 126 -0.80 12.38 4.71
C ASP A 126 -1.82 13.47 5.00
N SER A 127 -2.85 13.56 4.15
CA SER A 127 -3.89 14.55 4.36
C SER A 127 -4.83 14.22 5.53
N LEU A 128 -4.81 12.97 5.98
CA LEU A 128 -5.70 12.43 6.99
C LEU A 128 -4.93 12.20 8.29
N PRO A 129 -5.33 12.86 9.40
CA PRO A 129 -4.72 12.63 10.70
C PRO A 129 -4.72 11.14 11.06
N VAL A 130 -3.65 10.68 11.71
CA VAL A 130 -3.40 9.27 12.07
C VAL A 130 -2.92 8.41 10.90
N LEU A 131 -3.50 8.55 9.71
CA LEU A 131 -3.12 7.73 8.54
C LEU A 131 -1.83 8.21 7.85
N ASP A 132 -1.35 9.41 8.20
CA ASP A 132 -0.08 9.98 7.78
C ASP A 132 1.14 9.10 8.16
N LYS A 133 0.97 8.24 9.17
CA LYS A 133 2.03 7.33 9.64
C LYS A 133 2.10 6.00 8.90
N VAL A 134 1.02 5.56 8.24
CA VAL A 134 0.98 4.31 7.44
C VAL A 134 2.06 4.38 6.37
N LYS A 135 2.81 3.30 6.13
CA LYS A 135 3.85 3.28 5.09
C LYS A 135 3.36 2.55 3.84
N ILE A 136 3.81 2.99 2.68
CA ILE A 136 3.56 2.33 1.39
C ILE A 136 4.81 1.55 1.01
N VAL A 137 4.70 0.22 0.99
CA VAL A 137 5.75 -0.64 0.46
C VAL A 137 5.63 -0.63 -1.05
N SER A 138 6.65 -0.11 -1.72
CA SER A 138 6.73 -0.04 -3.19
C SER A 138 7.96 -0.77 -3.69
N ILE A 139 7.77 -1.59 -4.70
CA ILE A 139 8.81 -2.20 -5.53
C ILE A 139 8.62 -1.71 -6.96
N THR A 140 9.72 -1.51 -7.68
CA THR A 140 9.72 -0.75 -8.93
C THR A 140 10.21 -1.59 -10.11
N ALA A 141 9.65 -1.35 -11.30
CA ALA A 141 10.13 -2.01 -12.51
C ALA A 141 11.60 -1.65 -12.83
N LYS A 142 12.07 -0.48 -12.37
CA LYS A 142 13.43 0.02 -12.64
C LYS A 142 14.54 -0.89 -12.13
N ASP A 143 14.32 -1.58 -11.02
CA ASP A 143 15.26 -2.54 -10.44
C ASP A 143 14.81 -4.00 -10.61
N GLY A 144 13.90 -4.25 -11.56
CA GLY A 144 13.34 -5.57 -11.82
C GLY A 144 12.48 -6.09 -10.67
N TYR A 145 11.79 -5.19 -9.95
CA TYR A 145 10.97 -5.53 -8.78
C TYR A 145 11.79 -6.19 -7.66
N SER A 146 13.00 -5.68 -7.41
CA SER A 146 13.86 -6.25 -6.36
C SER A 146 13.19 -6.14 -4.98
N LEU A 147 13.24 -7.25 -4.24
CA LEU A 147 12.69 -7.39 -2.89
C LEU A 147 13.70 -7.11 -1.78
N ASP A 148 14.90 -6.66 -2.14
CA ASP A 148 15.96 -6.37 -1.17
C ASP A 148 15.51 -5.24 -0.24
N GLY A 149 15.48 -5.48 1.07
CA GLY A 149 14.98 -4.53 2.07
C GLY A 149 13.45 -4.61 2.32
N VAL A 150 12.74 -5.46 1.58
CA VAL A 150 11.35 -5.86 1.86
C VAL A 150 11.32 -7.18 2.64
N ILE A 151 12.19 -8.12 2.24
CA ILE A 151 12.42 -9.42 2.87
C ILE A 151 13.85 -9.47 3.43
N GLU A 152 14.08 -10.24 4.48
CA GLU A 152 15.42 -10.43 5.05
C GLU A 152 16.40 -11.02 4.01
N GLN A 153 17.63 -10.50 3.94
CA GLN A 153 18.60 -10.81 2.88
C GLN A 153 18.88 -12.31 2.73
N ASP A 154 18.98 -13.03 3.85
CA ASP A 154 19.19 -14.48 3.92
C ASP A 154 18.01 -15.27 3.35
N ARG A 155 16.82 -14.68 3.30
CA ARG A 155 15.57 -15.30 2.83
C ARG A 155 15.11 -14.83 1.46
N VAL A 156 15.81 -13.88 0.82
CA VAL A 156 15.43 -13.35 -0.51
C VAL A 156 15.39 -14.45 -1.57
N LEU A 157 16.34 -15.40 -1.55
CA LEU A 157 16.37 -16.51 -2.53
C LEU A 157 15.16 -17.43 -2.37
N ASP A 158 14.81 -17.78 -1.14
CA ASP A 158 13.65 -18.62 -0.86
C ASP A 158 12.35 -17.90 -1.21
N PHE A 159 12.30 -16.59 -0.98
CA PHE A 159 11.17 -15.78 -1.41
C PHE A 159 11.01 -15.82 -2.92
N ARG A 160 12.09 -15.59 -3.68
CA ARG A 160 12.04 -15.61 -5.15
C ARG A 160 11.56 -16.95 -5.69
N LYS A 161 11.97 -18.06 -5.06
CA LYS A 161 11.48 -19.41 -5.42
C LYS A 161 9.98 -19.55 -5.13
N ALA A 162 9.54 -19.10 -3.95
CA ALA A 162 8.13 -19.15 -3.58
C ALA A 162 7.25 -18.22 -4.44
N SER A 163 7.78 -17.08 -4.89
CA SER A 163 7.09 -16.13 -5.75
C SER A 163 7.20 -16.45 -7.24
N TYR A 164 8.02 -17.42 -7.66
CA TYR A 164 8.15 -17.78 -9.08
C TYR A 164 6.86 -18.35 -9.66
N ILE A 165 6.06 -18.99 -8.81
CA ILE A 165 4.73 -19.50 -9.15
C ILE A 165 3.63 -18.45 -9.02
N ALA A 166 3.97 -17.23 -8.54
CA ALA A 166 3.05 -16.18 -8.13
C ALA A 166 2.61 -15.20 -9.23
#